data_AF-A0A9W9CQP7-F1
#
_entry.id   AF-A0A9W9CQP7-F1
#
_cell.length_a   1.000
_cell.length_b   1.000
_cell.length_c   1.000
_cell.angle_alpha   90.00
_cell.angle_beta   90.00
_cell.angle_gamma   90.00
#
_symmetry.space_group_name_H-M   'P 1'
#
loop_
_entity.id
_entity.type
_entity.pdbx_description
1 polymer ?
#
loop_
_entity_poly.entity_id
_entity_poly.type
_entity_poly.pdbx_seq_one_letter_code
_entity_poly.pdbx_strand_id
1 'polypeptide(L)'
;MFEHREQARPSLGQRRSTNSTKPPNLTQEATTGSPNQEQPYVIVRKFTLSNDEEPFARMREITQLQYSNWPDFGAPAHPTHLLGLIEQCDAVVRSVNGSSISQPEPSNSRPVIVHCSAGCGRTGTFCTVDSVLDMLKRQRQARQARHTTPMEVDADSSETPKTKKKSMNQREEGNWVTDENVDLIAKTVEDFRMQRLSMVQSLRQFVLCYESVMEWLVEQHPKSA
;
A
#
# COMPACT_ATOMS: atom_id res chain seq x y z
N MET A 1 -36.55 4.78 61.15
CA MET A 1 -37.77 5.00 60.34
C MET A 1 -37.40 6.06 59.31
N PHE A 2 -36.95 5.62 58.13
CA PHE A 2 -36.57 6.49 57.02
C PHE A 2 -37.17 5.86 55.75
N GLU A 3 -38.14 6.54 55.16
CA GLU A 3 -38.89 6.10 53.97
C GLU A 3 -38.08 6.33 52.69
N HIS A 4 -38.05 5.31 51.83
CA HIS A 4 -37.49 5.35 50.49
C HIS A 4 -38.53 5.95 49.53
N ARG A 5 -38.21 7.06 48.87
CA ARG A 5 -39.08 7.68 47.86
C ARG A 5 -38.75 7.10 46.47
N GLU A 6 -39.55 6.15 46.00
CA GLU A 6 -39.51 5.68 44.61
C GLU A 6 -40.07 6.76 43.66
N GLN A 7 -39.31 7.14 42.63
CA GLN A 7 -39.77 8.00 41.54
C GLN A 7 -40.20 7.13 40.35
N ALA A 8 -41.47 7.22 39.96
CA ALA A 8 -42.05 6.52 38.82
C ALA A 8 -41.58 7.09 37.47
N ARG A 9 -41.32 6.21 36.48
CA ARG A 9 -41.00 6.58 35.09
C ARG A 9 -42.25 7.07 34.34
N PRO A 10 -42.16 8.12 33.49
CA PRO A 10 -43.29 8.57 32.68
C PRO A 10 -43.52 7.69 31.43
N SER A 11 -44.79 7.54 31.03
CA SER A 11 -45.25 6.72 29.91
C SER A 11 -45.04 7.39 28.54
N LEU A 12 -44.60 6.61 27.55
CA LEU A 12 -44.50 7.02 26.13
C LEU A 12 -45.89 7.15 25.48
N GLY A 13 -46.25 8.37 25.09
CA GLY A 13 -47.44 8.67 24.29
C GLY A 13 -47.24 8.36 22.80
N GLN A 14 -48.27 7.81 22.16
CA GLN A 14 -48.34 7.58 20.71
C GLN A 14 -48.32 8.89 19.92
N ARG A 15 -47.52 8.98 18.84
CA ARG A 15 -47.62 10.05 17.84
C ARG A 15 -47.65 9.51 16.40
N ARG A 16 -48.88 9.56 15.88
CA ARG A 16 -49.41 9.75 14.52
C ARG A 16 -48.44 9.77 13.32
N SER A 17 -48.74 8.90 12.36
CA SER A 17 -48.22 8.86 10.98
C SER A 17 -48.63 10.09 10.17
N THR A 18 -47.69 10.66 9.40
CA THR A 18 -47.97 11.66 8.36
C THR A 18 -47.37 11.18 7.04
N ASN A 19 -48.24 10.67 6.16
CA ASN A 19 -47.95 10.51 4.72
C ASN A 19 -47.78 11.90 4.09
N SER A 20 -46.78 12.05 3.21
CA SER A 20 -46.69 13.18 2.28
C SER A 20 -46.79 12.69 0.84
N THR A 21 -47.63 13.39 0.09
CA THR A 21 -48.16 13.16 -1.26
C THR A 21 -47.13 13.36 -2.39
N LYS A 22 -47.08 12.42 -3.34
CA LYS A 22 -46.42 12.57 -4.66
C LYS A 22 -47.32 13.34 -5.63
N PRO A 23 -46.81 14.27 -6.46
CA PRO A 23 -47.42 14.59 -7.75
C PRO A 23 -46.88 13.68 -8.87
N PRO A 24 -47.68 13.38 -9.91
CA PRO A 24 -47.29 12.50 -10.99
C PRO A 24 -46.66 13.29 -12.15
N ASN A 25 -45.52 12.83 -12.65
CA ASN A 25 -45.28 12.87 -14.09
C ASN A 25 -44.27 11.80 -14.50
N LEU A 26 -44.76 10.90 -15.33
CA LEU A 26 -44.02 9.86 -16.01
C LEU A 26 -43.34 10.49 -17.23
N THR A 27 -42.03 10.61 -17.18
CA THR A 27 -41.19 10.44 -18.37
C THR A 27 -40.15 9.39 -18.03
N GLN A 28 -40.44 8.22 -18.58
CA GLN A 28 -39.59 7.05 -18.60
C GLN A 28 -38.43 7.36 -19.56
N GLU A 29 -37.33 7.92 -19.04
CA GLU A 29 -36.08 7.92 -19.79
C GLU A 29 -35.33 6.63 -19.47
N ALA A 30 -35.23 5.81 -20.50
CA ALA A 30 -34.53 4.55 -20.53
C ALA A 30 -33.11 4.72 -19.99
N THR A 31 -32.77 3.96 -18.95
CA THR A 31 -31.40 3.63 -18.57
C THR A 31 -30.75 2.82 -19.70
N THR A 32 -30.35 3.53 -20.74
CA THR A 32 -29.39 3.08 -21.76
C THR A 32 -28.13 3.92 -21.61
N GLY A 33 -27.53 3.83 -20.42
CA GLY A 33 -26.17 4.27 -20.20
C GLY A 33 -25.34 3.05 -19.89
N SER A 34 -24.61 2.53 -20.86
CA SER A 34 -23.43 1.70 -20.57
C SER A 34 -22.36 2.63 -19.98
N PRO A 35 -21.77 2.37 -18.80
CA PRO A 35 -20.54 3.01 -18.42
C PRO A 35 -19.49 1.94 -18.17
N ASN A 36 -18.97 1.37 -19.26
CA ASN A 36 -17.65 0.76 -19.26
C ASN A 36 -16.59 1.88 -19.29
N GLN A 37 -16.68 2.79 -18.33
CA GLN A 37 -15.67 3.82 -18.07
C GLN A 37 -15.14 3.49 -16.68
N GLU A 38 -13.99 2.82 -16.62
CA GLU A 38 -13.18 2.71 -15.40
C GLU A 38 -12.93 4.12 -14.87
N GLN A 39 -13.73 4.56 -13.90
CA GLN A 39 -13.39 5.78 -13.18
C GLN A 39 -12.10 5.51 -12.41
N PRO A 40 -11.07 6.36 -12.53
CA PRO A 40 -9.85 6.18 -11.75
C PRO A 40 -10.20 6.30 -10.27
N TYR A 41 -10.00 5.21 -9.51
CA TYR A 41 -10.24 5.17 -8.06
C TYR A 41 -9.27 6.05 -7.26
N VAL A 42 -8.29 6.65 -7.93
CA VAL A 42 -7.23 7.49 -7.38
C VAL A 42 -7.35 8.89 -7.96
N ILE A 43 -7.52 9.88 -7.08
CA ILE A 43 -7.50 11.29 -7.43
C ILE A 43 -6.06 11.79 -7.32
N VAL A 44 -5.52 12.33 -8.40
CA VAL A 44 -4.17 12.90 -8.45
C VAL A 44 -4.24 14.42 -8.32
N ARG A 45 -3.49 14.98 -7.36
CA ARG A 45 -3.33 16.44 -7.20
C ARG A 45 -1.86 16.82 -7.28
N LYS A 46 -1.57 17.95 -7.92
CA LYS A 46 -0.23 18.54 -8.00
C LYS A 46 -0.22 19.86 -7.26
N PHE A 47 0.69 20.00 -6.30
CA PHE A 47 0.88 21.21 -5.53
C PHE A 47 2.28 21.78 -5.80
N THR A 48 2.39 23.09 -5.81
CA THR A 48 3.67 23.80 -5.84
C THR A 48 3.88 24.43 -4.48
N LEU A 49 4.99 24.09 -3.82
CA LEU A 49 5.36 24.58 -2.50
C LEU A 49 6.53 25.55 -2.62
N SER A 50 6.34 26.79 -2.18
CA SER A 50 7.37 27.80 -1.96
C SER A 50 7.64 27.98 -0.47
N ASN A 51 8.82 28.48 -0.12
CA ASN A 51 9.15 28.92 1.23
C ASN A 51 9.30 30.44 1.23
N ASP A 52 8.42 31.15 1.94
CA ASP A 52 8.41 32.61 1.97
C ASP A 52 9.64 33.19 2.69
N GLU A 53 10.24 32.43 3.62
CA GLU A 53 11.49 32.81 4.29
C GLU A 53 12.72 32.64 3.37
N GLU A 54 12.58 31.86 2.29
CA GLU A 54 13.63 31.67 1.28
C GLU A 54 13.11 31.94 -0.14
N PRO A 55 12.88 33.21 -0.52
CA PRO A 55 12.22 33.57 -1.78
C PRO A 55 12.93 33.12 -3.05
N PHE A 56 14.25 32.91 -2.95
CA PHE A 56 15.09 32.45 -4.06
C PHE A 56 15.29 30.93 -4.08
N ALA A 57 14.81 30.21 -3.07
CA ALA A 57 14.85 28.76 -3.07
C ALA A 57 13.92 28.19 -4.16
N ARG A 58 14.34 27.08 -4.75
CA ARG A 58 13.57 26.42 -5.80
C ARG A 58 12.22 25.94 -5.25
N MET A 59 11.13 26.30 -5.95
CA MET A 59 9.80 25.75 -5.68
C MET A 59 9.78 24.22 -5.83
N ARG A 60 9.08 23.54 -4.92
CA ARG A 60 8.96 22.08 -4.91
C ARG A 60 7.59 21.66 -5.43
N GLU A 61 7.56 20.77 -6.41
CA GLU A 61 6.32 20.10 -6.82
C GLU A 61 6.06 18.90 -5.91
N ILE A 62 4.82 18.77 -5.43
CA ILE A 62 4.32 17.66 -4.62
C ILE A 62 3.16 17.02 -5.37
N THR A 63 3.25 15.72 -5.63
CA THR A 63 2.14 14.94 -6.17
C THR A 63 1.46 14.19 -5.03
N GLN A 64 0.16 14.42 -4.85
CA GLN A 64 -0.68 13.72 -3.89
C GLN A 64 -1.57 12.73 -4.63
N LEU A 65 -1.51 11.46 -4.22
CA LEU A 65 -2.42 10.41 -4.66
C LEU A 65 -3.44 10.16 -3.55
N GLN A 66 -4.72 10.39 -3.83
CA GLN A 66 -5.81 10.13 -2.89
C GLN A 66 -6.67 8.98 -3.41
N TYR A 67 -6.62 7.85 -2.70
CA TYR A 67 -7.55 6.75 -2.92
C TYR A 67 -8.84 6.97 -2.12
N SER A 68 -9.95 7.28 -2.80
CA SER A 68 -11.25 7.61 -2.18
C SER A 68 -12.12 6.39 -1.90
N ASN A 69 -11.84 5.25 -2.52
CA ASN A 69 -12.74 4.10 -2.55
C ASN A 69 -12.33 3.00 -1.56
N TRP A 70 -11.56 3.35 -0.51
CA TRP A 70 -11.26 2.40 0.54
C TRP A 70 -12.55 2.11 1.32
N PRO A 71 -13.04 0.86 1.34
CA PRO A 71 -14.31 0.52 1.98
C PRO A 71 -14.30 0.85 3.48
N ASP A 72 -15.40 1.41 3.94
CA ASP A 72 -15.61 1.63 5.37
C ASP A 72 -16.08 0.33 6.03
N PHE A 73 -15.52 0.07 7.22
CA PHE A 73 -15.88 -1.00 8.15
C PHE A 73 -16.26 -2.37 7.53
N GLY A 74 -15.25 -3.24 7.33
CA GLY A 74 -15.46 -4.69 7.24
C GLY A 74 -15.44 -5.29 5.83
N ALA A 75 -15.63 -4.53 4.77
CA ALA A 75 -15.35 -5.00 3.42
C ALA A 75 -13.84 -4.85 3.12
N PRO A 76 -13.16 -5.87 2.55
CA PRO A 76 -11.79 -5.74 2.07
C PRO A 76 -11.76 -4.79 0.87
N ALA A 77 -10.74 -3.93 0.77
CA ALA A 77 -10.47 -3.23 -0.47
C ALA A 77 -10.14 -4.27 -1.56
N HIS A 78 -10.52 -4.03 -2.80
CA HIS A 78 -10.18 -4.97 -3.87
C HIS A 78 -8.66 -4.94 -4.10
N PRO A 79 -7.97 -6.10 -4.16
CA PRO A 79 -6.51 -6.11 -4.30
C PRO A 79 -6.04 -5.38 -5.56
N THR A 80 -6.73 -5.52 -6.69
CA THR A 80 -6.51 -4.74 -7.92
C THR A 80 -6.44 -3.23 -7.70
N HIS A 81 -7.29 -2.66 -6.83
CA HIS A 81 -7.26 -1.22 -6.55
C HIS A 81 -6.02 -0.83 -5.76
N LEU A 82 -5.58 -1.69 -4.83
CA LEU A 82 -4.37 -1.46 -4.04
C LEU A 82 -3.12 -1.58 -4.93
N LEU A 83 -3.07 -2.61 -5.78
CA LEU A 83 -2.00 -2.78 -6.76
C LEU A 83 -1.91 -1.59 -7.72
N GLY A 84 -3.04 -1.14 -8.28
CA GLY A 84 -3.07 0.05 -9.14
C GLY A 84 -2.63 1.34 -8.42
N LEU A 85 -2.94 1.49 -7.14
CA LEU A 85 -2.45 2.62 -6.34
C LEU A 85 -0.93 2.55 -6.14
N ILE A 86 -0.40 1.36 -5.84
CA ILE A 86 1.05 1.13 -5.71
C ILE A 86 1.75 1.43 -7.03
N GLU A 87 1.24 0.94 -8.17
CA GLU A 87 1.81 1.21 -9.48
C GLU A 87 1.84 2.70 -9.85
N GLN A 88 0.78 3.44 -9.51
CA GLN A 88 0.74 4.89 -9.69
C GLN A 88 1.74 5.61 -8.78
N CYS A 89 1.84 5.19 -7.52
CA CYS A 89 2.83 5.71 -6.57
C CYS A 89 4.25 5.49 -7.10
N ASP A 90 4.57 4.26 -7.49
CA ASP A 90 5.81 3.85 -8.14
C ASP A 90 6.12 4.71 -9.37
N ALA A 91 5.14 4.98 -10.22
CA ALA A 91 5.32 5.81 -11.42
C ALA A 91 5.66 7.27 -11.07
N VAL A 92 5.00 7.83 -10.06
CA VAL A 92 5.30 9.17 -9.56
C VAL A 92 6.71 9.22 -8.97
N VAL A 93 7.06 8.28 -8.09
CA VAL A 93 8.38 8.19 -7.46
C VAL A 93 9.47 8.08 -8.52
N ARG A 94 9.28 7.23 -9.54
CA ARG A 94 10.20 7.12 -10.69
C ARG A 94 10.35 8.43 -11.46
N SER A 95 9.25 9.12 -11.75
CA SER A 95 9.29 10.39 -12.48
C SER A 95 10.08 11.48 -11.72
N VAL A 96 10.00 11.46 -10.39
CA VAL A 96 10.67 12.44 -9.51
C VAL A 96 12.15 12.10 -9.29
N ASN A 97 12.47 10.81 -9.18
CA ASN A 97 13.83 10.33 -8.91
C ASN A 97 14.64 10.01 -10.18
N GLY A 98 13.99 9.96 -11.35
CA GLY A 98 14.63 9.61 -12.64
C GLY A 98 14.95 8.11 -12.80
N SER A 99 14.27 7.22 -12.07
CA SER A 99 14.54 5.78 -12.07
C SER A 99 13.72 4.98 -13.09
N SER A 100 14.26 3.85 -13.57
CA SER A 100 13.63 2.96 -14.57
C SER A 100 12.54 2.07 -13.95
N ILE A 101 11.57 1.63 -14.77
CA ILE A 101 10.40 0.78 -14.40
C ILE A 101 10.80 -0.52 -13.71
N SER A 102 11.99 -1.06 -14.03
CA SER A 102 12.48 -2.33 -13.53
C SER A 102 13.58 -2.20 -12.46
N GLN A 103 13.89 -1.00 -11.98
CA GLN A 103 15.01 -0.82 -11.04
C GLN A 103 14.51 -0.57 -9.61
N PRO A 104 15.12 -1.21 -8.59
CA PRO A 104 14.81 -0.94 -7.19
C PRO A 104 15.04 0.53 -6.83
N GLU A 105 14.29 1.04 -5.86
CA GLU A 105 14.43 2.43 -5.43
C GLU A 105 15.83 2.68 -4.82
N PRO A 106 16.57 3.73 -5.26
CA PRO A 106 17.91 4.01 -4.74
C PRO A 106 17.86 4.44 -3.27
N SER A 107 18.90 4.12 -2.49
CA SER A 107 18.99 4.37 -1.04
C SER A 107 18.90 5.85 -0.60
N ASN A 108 18.87 6.80 -1.54
CA ASN A 108 18.81 8.24 -1.30
C ASN A 108 17.57 8.87 -1.94
N SER A 109 16.50 8.08 -2.09
CA SER A 109 15.24 8.56 -2.64
C SER A 109 14.50 9.48 -1.67
N ARG A 110 13.67 10.35 -2.24
CA ARG A 110 12.87 11.30 -1.45
C ARG A 110 11.76 10.49 -0.75
N PRO A 111 11.58 10.63 0.57
CA PRO A 111 10.63 9.80 1.31
C PRO A 111 9.19 10.05 0.83
N VAL A 112 8.43 8.96 0.67
CA VAL A 112 6.99 9.00 0.38
C VAL A 112 6.21 9.14 1.69
N ILE A 113 5.30 10.11 1.75
CA ILE A 113 4.42 10.29 2.91
C ILE A 113 3.13 9.51 2.66
N VAL A 114 2.85 8.53 3.51
CA VAL A 114 1.62 7.75 3.49
C VAL A 114 0.82 8.01 4.76
N HIS A 115 -0.47 8.34 4.62
CA HIS A 115 -1.34 8.56 5.78
C HIS A 115 -2.74 8.00 5.55
N CYS A 116 -3.46 7.77 6.64
CA CYS A 116 -4.89 7.49 6.63
C CYS A 116 -5.58 8.37 7.69
N SER A 117 -6.39 7.78 8.58
CA SER A 117 -6.90 8.48 9.77
C SER A 117 -5.90 8.41 10.93
N ALA A 118 -5.69 7.22 11.52
CA ALA A 118 -4.71 7.00 12.59
C ALA A 118 -3.28 6.70 12.11
N GLY A 119 -3.10 6.52 10.79
CA GLY A 119 -1.80 6.24 10.17
C GLY A 119 -1.25 4.85 10.48
N CYS A 120 -2.10 3.83 10.64
CA CYS A 120 -1.66 2.48 11.04
C CYS A 120 -2.37 1.34 10.30
N GLY A 121 -3.71 1.37 10.15
CA GLY A 121 -4.44 0.31 9.45
C GLY A 121 -4.22 0.30 7.93
N ARG A 122 -4.88 1.24 7.22
CA ARG A 122 -4.76 1.39 5.76
C ARG A 122 -3.33 1.71 5.33
N THR A 123 -2.66 2.59 6.08
CA THR A 123 -1.23 2.93 5.91
C THR A 123 -0.35 1.68 6.02
N GLY A 124 -0.51 0.87 7.07
CA GLY A 124 0.27 -0.34 7.23
C GLY A 124 0.00 -1.37 6.15
N THR A 125 -1.25 -1.48 5.69
CA THR A 125 -1.61 -2.38 4.58
C THR A 125 -0.87 -1.97 3.30
N PHE A 126 -0.94 -0.67 2.94
CA PHE A 126 -0.26 -0.14 1.77
C PHE A 126 1.26 -0.35 1.85
N CYS A 127 1.90 0.10 2.94
CA CYS A 127 3.35 -0.01 3.10
C CYS A 127 3.83 -1.48 3.09
N THR A 128 3.04 -2.40 3.65
CA THR A 128 3.37 -3.83 3.68
C THR A 128 3.38 -4.41 2.27
N VAL A 129 2.30 -4.20 1.51
CA VAL A 129 2.21 -4.73 0.15
C VAL A 129 3.29 -4.09 -0.73
N ASP A 130 3.44 -2.77 -0.67
CA ASP A 130 4.48 -2.03 -1.41
C ASP A 130 5.89 -2.58 -1.16
N SER A 131 6.27 -2.73 0.12
CA SER A 131 7.59 -3.26 0.49
C SER A 131 7.79 -4.71 0.07
N VAL A 132 6.77 -5.56 0.23
CA VAL A 132 6.86 -6.97 -0.19
C VAL A 132 6.98 -7.09 -1.71
N LEU A 133 6.25 -6.28 -2.48
CA LEU A 133 6.38 -6.27 -3.93
C LEU A 133 7.77 -5.80 -4.38
N ASP A 134 8.33 -4.76 -3.76
CA ASP A 134 9.69 -4.31 -4.03
C ASP A 134 10.73 -5.41 -3.70
N MET A 135 10.60 -6.08 -2.55
CA MET A 135 11.44 -7.22 -2.20
C MET A 135 11.36 -8.36 -3.22
N LEU A 136 10.16 -8.74 -3.66
CA LEU A 136 9.95 -9.78 -4.67
C LEU A 136 10.52 -9.38 -6.04
N LYS A 137 10.35 -8.12 -6.46
CA LYS A 137 10.95 -7.56 -7.68
C LYS A 137 12.49 -7.68 -7.62
N ARG A 138 13.10 -7.31 -6.49
CA ARG A 138 14.56 -7.42 -6.26
C ARG A 138 15.06 -8.87 -6.29
N GLN A 139 14.36 -9.79 -5.60
CA GLN A 139 14.70 -11.22 -5.62
C GLN A 139 14.70 -11.78 -7.04
N ARG A 140 13.68 -11.45 -7.85
CA ARG A 140 13.57 -11.92 -9.23
C ARG A 140 14.75 -11.45 -10.09
N GLN A 141 15.14 -10.17 -9.97
CA GLN A 141 16.29 -9.62 -10.69
C GLN A 141 17.61 -10.29 -10.28
N ALA A 142 17.81 -10.52 -8.98
CA ALA A 142 18.99 -11.22 -8.48
C ALA A 142 19.08 -12.67 -8.99
N ARG A 143 17.94 -13.38 -9.05
CA ARG A 143 17.87 -14.74 -9.64
C ARG A 143 18.20 -14.73 -11.13
N GLN A 144 17.67 -13.79 -11.90
CA GLN A 144 17.96 -13.64 -13.33
C GLN A 144 19.44 -13.34 -13.58
N ALA A 145 20.03 -12.42 -12.80
CA ALA A 145 21.45 -12.08 -12.93
C ALA A 145 22.37 -13.29 -12.69
N ARG A 146 22.07 -14.15 -11.71
CA ARG A 146 22.81 -15.39 -11.43
C ARG A 146 22.70 -16.42 -12.56
N HIS A 147 21.58 -16.48 -13.26
CA HIS A 147 21.38 -17.42 -14.37
C HIS A 147 22.09 -16.95 -15.65
N THR A 148 22.36 -15.66 -15.80
CA THR A 148 23.00 -15.08 -17.01
C THR A 148 24.53 -14.99 -16.94
N THR A 149 25.15 -15.21 -15.78
CA THR A 149 26.61 -15.26 -15.68
C THR A 149 27.10 -16.63 -16.17
N PRO A 150 27.91 -16.72 -17.25
CA PRO A 150 28.61 -17.95 -17.57
C PRO A 150 29.41 -18.39 -16.34
N MET A 151 29.32 -19.66 -15.96
CA MET A 151 30.18 -20.23 -14.93
C MET A 151 31.63 -19.91 -15.30
N GLU A 152 32.29 -19.03 -14.53
CA GLU A 152 33.73 -18.96 -14.53
C GLU A 152 34.21 -20.31 -14.03
N VAL A 153 34.78 -21.09 -14.93
CA VAL A 153 35.44 -22.36 -14.61
C VAL A 153 36.54 -22.07 -13.58
N ASP A 154 36.48 -22.74 -12.44
CA ASP A 154 37.49 -22.65 -11.38
C ASP A 154 38.89 -22.90 -11.98
N ALA A 155 39.68 -21.83 -12.08
CA ALA A 155 41.12 -21.93 -12.28
C ALA A 155 41.79 -21.84 -10.90
N ASP A 156 42.38 -22.98 -10.53
CA ASP A 156 43.03 -23.28 -9.27
C ASP A 156 44.11 -22.27 -8.83
N SER A 157 44.24 -22.16 -7.50
CA SER A 157 45.42 -21.78 -6.71
C SER A 157 45.92 -20.33 -6.69
N SER A 158 45.67 -19.62 -5.57
CA SER A 158 46.70 -19.11 -4.63
C SER A 158 46.20 -17.92 -3.79
N GLU A 159 46.61 -17.92 -2.52
CA GLU A 159 46.08 -17.12 -1.41
C GLU A 159 46.32 -15.60 -1.51
N THR A 160 45.39 -14.80 -0.96
CA THR A 160 45.74 -13.63 -0.13
C THR A 160 44.54 -13.15 0.73
N PRO A 161 44.64 -13.10 2.07
CA PRO A 161 43.50 -12.75 2.93
C PRO A 161 43.56 -11.30 3.43
N LYS A 162 43.14 -10.30 2.62
CA LYS A 162 43.09 -8.90 3.11
C LYS A 162 41.98 -8.04 2.48
N THR A 163 40.69 -8.39 2.65
CA THR A 163 39.57 -7.43 2.41
C THR A 163 38.20 -7.83 2.99
N LYS A 164 38.11 -8.81 3.90
CA LYS A 164 36.81 -9.27 4.46
C LYS A 164 36.35 -8.56 5.75
N LYS A 165 36.43 -7.24 5.85
CA LYS A 165 35.94 -6.52 7.06
C LYS A 165 34.94 -5.38 6.84
N LYS A 166 34.56 -5.07 5.59
CA LYS A 166 33.55 -4.01 5.32
C LYS A 166 32.16 -4.52 4.88
N SER A 167 31.96 -5.84 4.82
CA SER A 167 30.74 -6.48 4.28
C SER A 167 30.04 -7.41 5.29
N MET A 168 30.24 -7.23 6.59
CA MET A 168 29.51 -8.04 7.59
C MET A 168 28.17 -7.39 7.96
N ASN A 169 28.14 -6.09 8.23
CA ASN A 169 26.93 -5.43 8.77
C ASN A 169 25.79 -5.20 7.76
N GLN A 170 26.05 -5.14 6.46
CA GLN A 170 24.98 -5.00 5.44
C GLN A 170 24.38 -6.33 4.97
N ARG A 171 24.99 -7.48 5.33
CA ARG A 171 24.50 -8.80 4.91
C ARG A 171 23.39 -9.36 5.81
N GLU A 172 23.27 -8.88 7.04
CA GLU A 172 22.29 -9.42 8.00
C GLU A 172 20.87 -8.86 7.78
N GLU A 173 20.72 -7.59 7.40
CA GLU A 173 19.41 -6.95 7.18
C GLU A 173 18.65 -7.50 5.95
N GLY A 174 19.34 -8.19 5.03
CA GLY A 174 18.75 -8.69 3.77
C GLY A 174 18.67 -10.21 3.64
N ASN A 175 19.13 -10.99 4.63
CA ASN A 175 19.24 -12.44 4.48
C ASN A 175 17.86 -13.12 4.39
N TRP A 176 16.89 -12.65 5.19
CA TRP A 176 15.52 -13.16 5.20
C TRP A 176 14.75 -12.81 3.92
N VAL A 177 15.11 -11.70 3.26
CA VAL A 177 14.55 -11.31 1.96
C VAL A 177 14.94 -12.31 0.87
N THR A 178 15.87 -13.23 1.11
CA THR A 178 16.21 -14.29 0.14
C THR A 178 15.82 -15.70 0.59
N ASP A 179 15.28 -15.84 1.80
CA ASP A 179 14.89 -17.11 2.38
C ASP A 179 13.45 -17.47 1.98
N GLU A 180 13.28 -18.55 1.23
CA GLU A 180 11.97 -19.04 0.79
C GLU A 180 11.12 -19.60 1.95
N ASN A 181 11.72 -19.84 3.12
CA ASN A 181 11.02 -20.34 4.30
C ASN A 181 10.41 -19.23 5.17
N VAL A 182 10.67 -17.96 4.83
CA VAL A 182 10.18 -16.82 5.60
C VAL A 182 8.89 -16.29 4.97
N ASP A 183 7.87 -16.14 5.81
CA ASP A 183 6.68 -15.39 5.43
C ASP A 183 7.01 -13.89 5.38
N LEU A 184 7.28 -13.40 4.17
CA LEU A 184 7.66 -12.00 3.93
C LEU A 184 6.59 -11.03 4.43
N ILE A 185 5.31 -11.36 4.33
CA ILE A 185 4.21 -10.47 4.72
C ILE A 185 4.17 -10.40 6.25
N ALA A 186 4.13 -11.54 6.92
CA ALA A 186 4.14 -11.58 8.39
C ALA A 186 5.38 -10.88 8.96
N LYS A 187 6.55 -11.13 8.37
CA LYS A 187 7.81 -10.52 8.81
C LYS A 187 7.82 -9.01 8.61
N THR A 188 7.36 -8.52 7.46
CA THR A 188 7.27 -7.08 7.16
C THR A 188 6.32 -6.38 8.13
N VAL A 189 5.18 -6.99 8.46
CA VAL A 189 4.23 -6.42 9.43
C VAL A 189 4.83 -6.37 10.83
N GLU A 190 5.58 -7.40 11.24
CA GLU A 190 6.31 -7.41 12.51
C GLU A 190 7.32 -6.26 12.57
N ASP A 191 8.14 -6.09 11.53
CA ASP A 191 9.15 -5.04 11.47
C ASP A 191 8.53 -3.64 11.48
N PHE A 192 7.41 -3.44 10.78
CA PHE A 192 6.68 -2.17 10.84
C PHE A 192 6.05 -1.89 12.21
N ARG A 193 5.61 -2.92 12.94
CA ARG A 193 5.10 -2.74 14.30
C ARG A 193 6.17 -2.31 15.30
N MET A 194 7.45 -2.61 15.03
CA MET A 194 8.58 -2.11 15.81
C MET A 194 8.85 -0.61 15.57
N GLN A 195 8.55 -0.10 14.37
CA GLN A 195 8.72 1.32 14.04
C GLN A 195 7.50 2.16 14.42
N ARG A 196 6.29 1.61 14.22
CA ARG A 196 5.02 2.26 14.57
C ARG A 196 4.04 1.21 15.09
N LEU A 197 3.64 1.35 16.35
CA LEU A 197 2.71 0.41 16.97
C LEU A 197 1.39 0.30 16.18
N SER A 198 0.81 -0.89 16.21
CA SER A 198 -0.51 -1.19 15.62
C SER A 198 -0.59 -1.08 14.09
N MET A 199 0.53 -1.15 13.36
CA MET A 199 0.52 -1.31 11.91
C MET A 199 -0.27 -2.56 11.49
N VAL A 200 -1.14 -2.41 10.49
CA VAL A 200 -2.13 -3.43 10.06
C VAL A 200 -3.03 -3.84 11.24
N GLN A 201 -4.19 -3.20 11.35
CA GLN A 201 -5.02 -3.23 12.56
C GLN A 201 -6.06 -4.34 12.60
N SER A 202 -6.38 -4.98 11.48
CA SER A 202 -7.40 -6.03 11.44
C SER A 202 -6.92 -7.25 10.66
N LEU A 203 -7.49 -8.41 10.99
CA LEU A 203 -7.25 -9.64 10.24
C LEU A 203 -7.59 -9.48 8.76
N ARG A 204 -8.65 -8.74 8.43
CA ARG A 204 -9.03 -8.48 7.04
C ARG A 204 -7.98 -7.67 6.28
N GLN A 205 -7.34 -6.69 6.93
CA GLN A 205 -6.22 -5.95 6.34
C GLN A 205 -4.99 -6.85 6.14
N PHE A 206 -4.75 -7.75 7.09
CA PHE A 206 -3.67 -8.73 6.98
C PHE A 206 -3.91 -9.70 5.81
N VAL A 207 -5.12 -10.27 5.71
CA VAL A 207 -5.54 -11.12 4.58
C VAL A 207 -5.43 -10.39 3.25
N LEU A 208 -5.86 -9.13 3.18
CA LEU A 208 -5.74 -8.31 1.97
C LEU A 208 -4.28 -8.16 1.51
N CYS A 209 -3.31 -8.13 2.43
CA CYS A 209 -1.90 -8.12 2.05
C CYS A 209 -1.52 -9.39 1.27
N TYR A 210 -1.96 -10.57 1.74
CA TYR A 210 -1.74 -11.83 1.01
C TYR A 210 -2.48 -11.85 -0.31
N GLU A 211 -3.75 -11.47 -0.33
CA GLU A 211 -4.56 -11.45 -1.55
C GLU A 211 -3.89 -10.58 -2.63
N SER A 212 -3.39 -9.41 -2.24
CA SER A 212 -2.72 -8.47 -3.16
C SER A 212 -1.40 -9.01 -3.70
N VAL A 213 -0.57 -9.59 -2.83
CA VAL A 213 0.71 -10.18 -3.26
C VAL A 213 0.49 -11.41 -4.14
N MET A 214 -0.50 -12.25 -3.81
CA MET A 214 -0.85 -13.43 -4.61
C MET A 214 -1.43 -13.04 -5.97
N GLU A 215 -2.33 -12.05 -6.02
CA GLU A 215 -2.88 -11.52 -7.27
C GLU A 215 -1.76 -11.00 -8.17
N TRP A 216 -0.85 -10.19 -7.60
CA TRP A 216 0.34 -9.72 -8.32
C TRP A 216 1.18 -10.89 -8.84
N LEU A 217 1.49 -11.90 -8.02
CA LEU A 217 2.26 -13.07 -8.46
C LEU A 217 1.61 -13.80 -9.63
N VAL A 218 0.28 -13.97 -9.61
CA VAL A 218 -0.47 -14.62 -10.69
C VAL A 218 -0.39 -13.81 -11.98
N GLU A 219 -0.53 -12.48 -11.91
CA GLU A 219 -0.42 -11.60 -13.09
C GLU A 219 0.96 -11.66 -13.75
N GLN A 220 2.02 -11.90 -12.97
CA GLN A 220 3.39 -12.04 -13.48
C GLN A 220 3.64 -13.37 -14.22
N HIS A 221 2.76 -14.36 -14.05
CA HIS A 221 2.83 -15.66 -14.71
C HIS A 221 1.58 -15.90 -15.55
N PRO A 222 1.42 -15.21 -16.71
CA PRO A 222 0.36 -15.56 -17.64
C PRO A 222 0.52 -17.05 -17.97
N LYS A 223 -0.54 -17.82 -17.66
CA LYS A 223 -0.56 -19.29 -17.71
C LYS A 223 0.20 -19.76 -18.94
N SER A 224 1.24 -20.58 -18.71
CA SER A 224 1.72 -21.51 -19.73
C SER A 224 0.55 -22.43 -20.06
N ALA A 225 -0.25 -22.02 -21.05
CA ALA A 225 -1.37 -22.74 -21.62
C ALA A 225 -1.09 -22.91 -23.12
#